data_AF-A0A1F8N0A2-F1
#
_entry.id   AF-A0A1F8N0A2-F1
#
_cell.length_a   1.000
_cell.length_b   1.000
_cell.length_c   1.000
_cell.angle_alpha   90.00
_cell.angle_beta   90.00
_cell.angle_gamma   90.00
#
_symmetry.space_group_name_H-M   'P 1'
#
loop_
_entity.id
_entity.type
_entity.pdbx_description
1 polymer ?
#
loop_
_entity_poly.entity_id
_entity_poly.type
_entity_poly.pdbx_seq_one_letter_code
_entity_poly.pdbx_strand_id
1 'polypeptide(L)'
;MSSIGSTLQRAFSRAGLAVWRVVRRHPVTTAMGVLAFLALGSAYRIWREGFPRALGLLPGLAIYLVLFIAIYLARRKIQQLLEGGLTKEGASSMGKAVAREVARESVNRGEAFLQEGVTQAKGALSALAQDVRGGWEHHIEGKPPAAFPAQQMRVAPRCRACGRVVRGGARYCDKCGAALPLRCAQCGRPLRSEAQFCDNCGASVEPVA
;
A
#
# COMPACT_ATOMS: atom_id res chain seq x y z
N MET A 1 42.70 3.23 -48.39
CA MET A 1 43.16 4.31 -47.47
C MET A 1 42.02 5.07 -46.77
N SER A 2 40.74 4.68 -46.91
CA SER A 2 39.59 5.40 -46.31
C SER A 2 39.11 4.89 -44.94
N SER A 3 39.58 3.72 -44.46
CA SER A 3 39.04 3.09 -43.24
C SER A 3 39.60 3.70 -41.93
N ILE A 4 40.84 4.18 -41.95
CA ILE A 4 41.58 4.66 -40.77
C ILE A 4 41.02 6.00 -40.23
N GLY A 5 40.42 6.83 -41.08
CA GLY A 5 39.85 8.13 -40.69
C GLY A 5 38.63 8.03 -39.78
N SER A 6 37.77 7.03 -39.98
CA SER A 6 36.51 6.88 -39.22
C SER A 6 36.71 6.40 -37.78
N THR A 7 37.82 5.70 -37.51
CA THR A 7 38.23 5.23 -36.17
C THR A 7 38.87 6.34 -35.36
N LEU A 8 39.71 7.18 -35.99
CA LEU A 8 40.29 8.35 -35.34
C LEU A 8 39.21 9.38 -34.96
N GLN A 9 38.24 9.62 -35.84
CA GLN A 9 37.16 10.58 -35.59
C GLN A 9 36.23 10.15 -34.42
N ARG A 10 36.03 8.84 -34.22
CA ARG A 10 35.28 8.29 -33.07
C ARG A 10 36.10 8.26 -31.77
N ALA A 11 37.42 8.12 -31.85
CA ALA A 11 38.30 8.22 -30.69
C ALA A 11 38.39 9.66 -30.16
N PHE A 12 38.52 10.64 -31.06
CA PHE A 12 38.53 12.06 -30.71
C PHE A 12 37.21 12.54 -30.08
N SER A 13 36.06 12.05 -30.53
CA SER A 13 34.77 12.43 -29.95
C SER A 13 34.55 11.82 -28.55
N ARG A 14 35.02 10.58 -28.31
CA ARG A 14 34.96 9.96 -26.98
C ARG A 14 35.93 10.63 -25.99
N ALA A 15 37.14 10.94 -26.43
CA ALA A 15 38.11 11.69 -25.63
C ALA A 15 37.59 13.11 -25.32
N GLY A 16 37.03 13.81 -26.32
CA GLY A 16 36.42 15.12 -26.15
C GLY A 16 35.24 15.11 -25.17
N LEU A 17 34.39 14.08 -25.22
CA LEU A 17 33.27 13.90 -24.28
C LEU A 17 33.74 13.58 -22.86
N ALA A 18 34.80 12.79 -22.69
CA ALA A 18 35.37 12.50 -21.37
C ALA A 18 35.99 13.75 -20.74
N VAL A 19 36.77 14.52 -21.52
CA VAL A 19 37.32 15.82 -21.11
C VAL A 19 36.19 16.79 -20.78
N TRP A 20 35.15 16.87 -21.60
CA TRP A 20 33.99 17.74 -21.35
C TRP A 20 33.25 17.35 -20.06
N ARG A 21 33.12 16.05 -19.78
CA ARG A 21 32.48 15.55 -18.56
C ARG A 21 33.31 15.85 -17.30
N VAL A 22 34.64 15.78 -17.39
CA VAL A 22 35.56 16.15 -16.30
C VAL A 22 35.58 17.66 -16.07
N VAL A 23 35.66 18.46 -17.14
CA VAL A 23 35.55 19.94 -17.10
C VAL A 23 34.25 20.38 -16.45
N ARG A 24 33.14 19.67 -16.75
CA ARG A 24 31.84 19.95 -16.15
C ARG A 24 31.77 19.53 -14.67
N ARG A 25 32.54 18.53 -14.25
CA ARG A 25 32.53 17.98 -12.89
C ARG A 25 33.46 18.72 -11.92
N HIS A 26 34.61 19.22 -12.39
CA HIS A 26 35.60 19.92 -11.53
C HIS A 26 36.12 21.21 -12.16
N PRO A 27 35.28 22.24 -12.28
CA PRO A 27 35.59 23.33 -13.20
C PRO A 27 36.58 24.34 -12.59
N VAL A 28 36.66 24.37 -11.26
CA VAL A 28 37.68 25.13 -10.51
C VAL A 28 39.06 24.50 -10.73
N THR A 29 39.16 23.17 -10.70
CA THR A 29 40.43 22.48 -10.93
C THR A 29 40.92 22.63 -12.36
N THR A 30 40.02 22.63 -13.35
CA THR A 30 40.39 22.88 -14.75
C THR A 30 40.79 24.34 -14.98
N ALA A 31 40.12 25.29 -14.32
CA ALA A 31 40.54 26.69 -14.37
C ALA A 31 41.92 26.91 -13.74
N MET A 32 42.18 26.30 -12.58
CA MET A 32 43.50 26.31 -11.93
C MET A 32 44.58 25.68 -12.81
N GLY A 33 44.28 24.55 -13.46
CA GLY A 33 45.20 23.90 -14.39
C GLY A 33 45.55 24.76 -15.60
N VAL A 34 44.56 25.42 -16.22
CA VAL A 34 44.79 26.34 -17.35
C VAL A 34 45.60 27.56 -16.92
N LEU A 35 45.29 28.15 -15.76
CA LEU A 35 46.07 29.27 -15.22
C LEU A 35 47.52 28.87 -14.90
N ALA A 36 47.74 27.68 -14.34
CA ALA A 36 49.08 27.16 -14.08
C ALA A 36 49.87 26.95 -15.38
N PHE A 37 49.25 26.37 -16.41
CA PHE A 37 49.89 26.21 -17.73
C PHE A 37 50.24 27.53 -18.39
N LEU A 38 49.36 28.53 -18.29
CA LEU A 38 49.61 29.86 -18.83
C LEU A 38 50.71 30.60 -18.06
N ALA A 39 50.77 30.45 -16.73
CA ALA A 39 51.83 30.98 -15.89
C ALA A 39 53.19 30.33 -16.21
N LEU A 40 53.22 29.03 -16.46
CA LEU A 40 54.41 28.32 -16.91
C LEU A 40 54.84 28.78 -18.31
N GLY A 41 53.89 28.97 -19.22
CA GLY A 41 54.16 29.47 -20.58
C GLY A 41 54.70 30.90 -20.59
N SER A 42 54.17 31.78 -19.73
CA SER A 42 54.70 33.13 -19.59
C SER A 42 56.08 33.15 -18.95
N ALA A 43 56.32 32.36 -17.89
CA ALA A 43 57.64 32.19 -17.28
C ALA A 43 58.68 31.67 -18.30
N TYR A 44 58.29 30.69 -19.13
CA TYR A 44 59.15 30.14 -20.18
C TYR A 44 59.50 31.20 -21.25
N ARG A 45 58.53 32.03 -21.66
CA ARG A 45 58.79 33.14 -22.60
C ARG A 45 59.70 34.20 -22.01
N ILE A 46 59.51 34.57 -20.75
CA ILE A 46 60.35 35.56 -20.06
C ILE A 46 61.81 35.08 -20.00
N TRP A 47 62.01 33.80 -19.71
CA TRP A 47 63.34 33.19 -19.70
C TRP A 47 64.01 33.23 -21.08
N ARG A 48 63.23 33.10 -22.16
CA ARG A 48 63.74 33.06 -23.54
C ARG A 48 63.96 34.44 -24.18
N GLU A 49 63.11 35.42 -23.90
CA GLU A 49 63.07 36.70 -24.63
C GLU A 49 63.71 37.89 -23.89
N GLY A 50 64.13 37.70 -22.63
CA GLY A 50 64.81 38.72 -21.85
C GLY A 50 63.86 39.76 -21.20
N PHE A 51 64.25 40.20 -20.01
CA PHE A 51 63.45 40.95 -19.03
C PHE A 51 62.72 42.24 -19.52
N PRO A 52 63.23 43.07 -20.46
CA PRO A 52 62.64 44.40 -20.68
C PRO A 52 61.32 44.40 -21.47
N ARG A 53 60.93 43.30 -22.14
CA ARG A 53 59.60 43.20 -22.81
C ARG A 53 58.50 42.62 -21.92
N ALA A 54 58.83 42.17 -20.71
CA ALA A 54 57.87 41.53 -19.80
C ALA A 54 56.81 42.49 -19.24
N LEU A 55 57.09 43.81 -19.20
CA LEU A 55 56.12 44.81 -18.73
C LEU A 55 54.86 44.90 -19.62
N GLY A 56 54.94 44.52 -20.90
CA GLY A 56 53.79 44.51 -21.81
C GLY A 56 52.77 43.38 -21.54
N LEU A 57 53.08 42.43 -20.65
CA LEU A 57 52.23 41.29 -20.32
C LEU A 57 51.33 41.55 -19.08
N LEU A 58 51.59 42.63 -18.35
CA LEU A 58 50.73 43.10 -17.25
C LEU A 58 49.24 43.26 -17.63
N PRO A 59 48.87 43.86 -18.79
CA PRO A 59 47.47 43.90 -19.20
C PRO A 59 46.89 42.50 -19.48
N GLY A 60 47.70 41.56 -19.95
CA GLY A 60 47.28 40.18 -20.15
C GLY A 60 46.88 39.51 -18.84
N LEU A 61 47.72 39.62 -17.81
CA LEU A 61 47.43 39.09 -16.47
C LEU A 61 46.20 39.76 -15.84
N ALA A 62 46.02 41.06 -16.03
CA ALA A 62 44.85 41.79 -15.56
C ALA A 62 43.55 41.27 -16.21
N ILE A 63 43.55 41.06 -17.53
CA ILE A 63 42.41 40.47 -18.26
C ILE A 63 42.09 39.06 -17.74
N TYR A 64 43.10 38.24 -17.47
CA TYR A 64 42.89 36.90 -16.90
C TYR A 64 42.29 36.94 -15.49
N LEU A 65 42.76 37.86 -14.63
CA LEU A 65 42.18 38.04 -13.29
C LEU A 65 40.71 38.47 -13.37
N VAL A 66 40.36 39.38 -14.27
CA VAL A 66 38.97 39.83 -14.48
C VAL A 66 38.09 38.67 -14.96
N LEU A 67 38.55 37.87 -15.92
CA LEU A 67 37.83 36.68 -16.39
C LEU A 67 37.66 35.64 -15.28
N PHE A 68 38.68 35.41 -14.46
CA PHE A 68 38.61 34.48 -13.34
C PHE A 68 37.58 34.94 -12.30
N ILE A 69 37.59 36.22 -11.92
CA ILE A 69 36.62 36.81 -10.98
C ILE A 69 35.20 36.70 -11.56
N ALA A 70 34.99 37.02 -12.83
CA ALA A 70 33.69 36.91 -13.49
C ALA A 70 33.14 35.47 -13.48
N ILE A 71 33.99 34.48 -13.80
CA ILE A 71 33.61 33.06 -13.75
C ILE A 71 33.30 32.61 -12.32
N TYR A 72 34.09 33.05 -11.35
CA TYR A 72 33.86 32.74 -9.93
C TYR A 72 32.54 33.31 -9.42
N LEU A 73 32.23 34.56 -9.75
CA LEU A 73 30.96 35.21 -9.39
C LEU A 73 29.76 34.56 -10.08
N ALA A 74 29.87 34.22 -11.37
CA ALA A 74 28.83 33.49 -12.10
C ALA A 74 28.56 32.13 -11.45
N ARG A 75 29.60 31.41 -11.02
CA ARG A 75 29.45 30.17 -10.26
C ARG A 75 28.77 30.38 -8.93
N ARG A 76 29.20 31.38 -8.17
CA ARG A 76 28.60 31.69 -6.87
C ARG A 76 27.10 31.98 -7.03
N LYS A 77 26.72 32.73 -8.07
CA LYS A 77 25.32 33.01 -8.37
C LYS A 77 24.54 31.77 -8.82
N ILE A 78 25.15 30.87 -9.59
CA ILE A 78 24.53 29.57 -9.96
C ILE A 78 24.35 28.67 -8.73
N GLN A 79 25.34 28.61 -7.83
CA GLN A 79 25.23 27.88 -6.56
C GLN A 79 24.11 28.48 -5.70
N GLN A 80 24.04 29.80 -5.61
CA GLN A 80 22.94 30.49 -4.92
C GLN A 80 21.57 30.27 -5.57
N LEU A 81 21.48 30.05 -6.88
CA LEU A 81 20.22 29.70 -7.56
C LEU A 81 19.86 28.22 -7.37
N LEU A 82 20.85 27.33 -7.25
CA LEU A 82 20.63 25.92 -6.90
C LEU A 82 20.19 25.79 -5.43
N GLU A 83 20.81 26.55 -4.54
CA GLU A 83 20.47 26.62 -3.12
C GLU A 83 19.18 27.44 -2.89
N GLY A 84 18.94 28.52 -3.63
CA GLY A 84 17.67 29.26 -3.60
C GLY A 84 16.50 28.50 -4.24
N GLY A 85 16.81 27.59 -5.17
CA GLY A 85 15.89 26.59 -5.70
C GLY A 85 15.52 25.50 -4.68
N LEU A 86 16.21 25.42 -3.53
CA LEU A 86 15.77 24.67 -2.35
C LEU A 86 14.63 25.35 -1.59
N THR A 87 13.95 26.36 -2.15
CA THR A 87 12.55 26.65 -1.75
C THR A 87 11.56 25.56 -2.21
N LYS A 88 12.04 24.46 -2.80
CA LYS A 88 11.38 23.14 -2.78
C LYS A 88 11.51 22.39 -1.45
N GLU A 89 12.33 22.86 -0.50
CA GLU A 89 12.42 22.27 0.84
C GLU A 89 11.12 22.45 1.64
N GLY A 90 10.32 23.48 1.37
CA GLY A 90 8.96 23.60 1.92
C GLY A 90 8.05 22.46 1.46
N ALA A 91 8.13 22.06 0.19
CA ALA A 91 7.36 20.93 -0.35
C ALA A 91 7.88 19.57 0.15
N SER A 92 9.20 19.42 0.34
CA SER A 92 9.79 18.17 0.85
C SER A 92 9.69 18.01 2.38
N SER A 93 9.70 19.11 3.14
CA SER A 93 9.52 19.09 4.60
C SER A 93 8.05 18.89 4.97
N MET A 94 7.14 19.54 4.25
CA MET A 94 5.70 19.30 4.38
C MET A 94 5.35 17.89 3.91
N GLY A 95 5.95 17.39 2.83
CA GLY A 95 5.81 15.99 2.40
C GLY A 95 6.26 14.98 3.47
N LYS A 96 7.42 15.21 4.13
CA LYS A 96 7.90 14.35 5.23
C LYS A 96 7.08 14.48 6.50
N ALA A 97 6.53 15.66 6.80
CA ALA A 97 5.65 15.86 7.94
C ALA A 97 4.29 15.16 7.72
N VAL A 98 3.68 15.35 6.56
CA VAL A 98 2.42 14.70 6.17
C VAL A 98 2.60 13.18 6.10
N ALA A 99 3.70 12.67 5.54
CA ALA A 99 3.96 11.23 5.50
C ALA A 99 4.08 10.60 6.90
N ARG A 100 4.71 11.32 7.85
CA ARG A 100 4.79 10.87 9.25
C ARG A 100 3.44 10.91 9.94
N GLU A 101 2.63 11.93 9.69
CA GLU A 101 1.29 12.04 10.26
C GLU A 101 0.37 10.93 9.74
N VAL A 102 0.35 10.71 8.42
CA VAL A 102 -0.44 9.63 7.79
C VAL A 102 0.02 8.25 8.29
N ALA A 103 1.33 8.02 8.44
CA ALA A 103 1.84 6.78 9.01
C ALA A 103 1.37 6.59 10.47
N ARG A 104 1.46 7.64 11.29
CA ARG A 104 1.02 7.61 12.69
C ARG A 104 -0.48 7.35 12.81
N GLU A 105 -1.28 8.01 11.97
CA GLU A 105 -2.73 7.81 11.95
C GLU A 105 -3.11 6.38 11.53
N SER A 106 -2.40 5.81 10.55
CA SER A 106 -2.64 4.42 10.12
C SER A 106 -2.34 3.40 11.23
N VAL A 107 -1.27 3.62 12.01
CA VAL A 107 -0.93 2.78 13.17
C VAL A 107 -2.01 2.89 14.24
N ASN A 108 -2.40 4.12 14.60
CA ASN A 108 -3.44 4.34 15.62
C ASN A 108 -4.79 3.72 15.22
N ARG A 109 -5.20 3.83 13.95
CA ARG A 109 -6.42 3.16 13.45
C ARG A 109 -6.30 1.64 13.49
N GLY A 110 -5.13 1.10 13.16
CA GLY A 110 -4.86 -0.34 13.24
C GLY A 110 -4.96 -0.88 14.66
N GLU A 111 -4.36 -0.17 15.63
CA GLU A 111 -4.43 -0.54 17.05
C GLU A 111 -5.87 -0.48 17.59
N ALA A 112 -6.64 0.55 17.24
CA ALA A 112 -8.05 0.65 17.64
C ALA A 112 -8.88 -0.54 17.14
N PHE A 113 -8.71 -0.93 15.88
CA PHE A 113 -9.40 -2.08 15.30
C PHE A 113 -9.01 -3.40 15.96
N LEU A 114 -7.72 -3.58 16.28
CA LEU A 114 -7.24 -4.75 17.01
C LEU A 114 -7.82 -4.81 18.43
N GLN A 115 -7.90 -3.68 19.13
CA GLN A 115 -8.50 -3.61 20.47
C GLN A 115 -10.00 -3.92 20.44
N GLU A 116 -10.72 -3.42 19.44
CA GLU A 116 -12.13 -3.76 19.23
C GLU A 116 -12.31 -5.27 18.99
N GLY A 117 -11.52 -5.85 18.09
CA GLY A 117 -11.54 -7.30 17.84
C GLY A 117 -11.22 -8.13 19.08
N VAL A 118 -10.24 -7.71 19.89
CA VAL A 118 -9.87 -8.39 21.14
C VAL A 118 -10.98 -8.29 22.19
N THR A 119 -11.61 -7.13 22.35
CA THR A 119 -12.69 -6.95 23.32
C THR A 119 -13.94 -7.74 22.91
N GLN A 120 -14.27 -7.78 21.62
CA GLN A 120 -15.35 -8.61 21.09
C GLN A 120 -15.07 -10.10 21.28
N ALA A 121 -13.85 -10.55 20.97
CA ALA A 121 -13.45 -11.94 21.17
C ALA A 121 -13.47 -12.34 22.65
N LYS A 122 -12.99 -11.47 23.55
CA LYS A 122 -13.05 -11.69 25.00
C LYS A 122 -14.49 -11.76 25.49
N GLY A 123 -15.38 -10.92 24.98
CA GLY A 123 -16.82 -10.97 25.25
C GLY A 123 -17.43 -12.31 24.85
N ALA A 124 -17.20 -12.76 23.62
CA ALA A 124 -17.68 -14.05 23.12
C ALA A 124 -17.13 -15.24 23.94
N LEU A 125 -15.84 -15.22 24.28
CA LEU A 125 -15.23 -16.24 25.13
C LEU A 125 -15.83 -16.26 26.54
N SER A 126 -16.10 -15.09 27.12
CA SER A 126 -16.72 -15.00 28.45
C SER A 126 -18.16 -15.49 28.47
N ALA A 127 -18.93 -15.22 27.41
CA ALA A 127 -20.29 -15.74 27.24
C ALA A 127 -20.27 -17.27 27.10
N LEU A 128 -19.37 -17.81 26.27
CA LEU A 128 -19.18 -19.26 26.14
C LEU A 128 -18.76 -19.90 27.47
N ALA A 129 -17.88 -19.25 28.23
CA ALA A 129 -17.46 -19.74 29.54
C ALA A 129 -18.61 -19.80 30.55
N GLN A 130 -19.55 -18.85 30.50
CA GLN A 130 -20.76 -18.85 31.33
C GLN A 130 -21.73 -19.96 30.91
N ASP A 131 -21.97 -20.16 29.61
CA ASP A 131 -22.82 -21.23 29.09
C ASP A 131 -22.29 -22.61 29.45
N VAL A 132 -20.97 -22.83 29.30
CA VAL A 132 -20.33 -24.08 29.71
C VAL A 132 -20.52 -24.25 31.22
N ARG A 133 -20.22 -23.25 32.04
CA ARG A 133 -20.37 -23.38 33.50
C ARG A 133 -21.81 -23.76 33.90
N GLY A 134 -22.81 -23.05 33.39
CA GLY A 134 -24.21 -23.34 33.67
C GLY A 134 -24.65 -24.72 33.18
N GLY A 135 -24.17 -25.15 32.01
CA GLY A 135 -24.41 -26.51 31.51
C GLY A 135 -23.84 -27.61 32.42
N TRP A 136 -22.68 -27.37 33.04
CA TRP A 136 -22.06 -28.32 33.96
C TRP A 136 -22.79 -28.38 35.31
N GLU A 137 -23.21 -27.24 35.87
CA GLU A 137 -24.05 -27.23 37.09
C GLU A 137 -25.34 -28.05 36.90
N HIS A 138 -26.01 -27.92 35.75
CA HIS A 138 -27.21 -28.71 35.45
C HIS A 138 -26.94 -30.22 35.30
N HIS A 139 -25.75 -30.64 34.85
CA HIS A 139 -25.41 -32.06 34.78
C HIS A 139 -25.05 -32.67 36.14
N ILE A 140 -24.50 -31.90 37.07
CA ILE A 140 -24.12 -32.38 38.40
C ILE A 140 -25.36 -32.60 39.29
N GLU A 141 -26.41 -31.80 39.12
CA GLU A 141 -27.64 -31.90 39.93
C GLU A 141 -28.67 -32.94 39.43
N GLY A 142 -28.34 -33.73 38.40
CA GLY A 142 -29.19 -34.85 37.95
C GLY A 142 -30.55 -34.43 37.36
N LYS A 143 -30.79 -33.13 37.17
CA LYS A 143 -31.99 -32.58 36.54
C LYS A 143 -31.73 -32.46 35.04
N PRO A 144 -32.50 -33.13 34.16
CA PRO A 144 -32.29 -32.99 32.73
C PRO A 144 -32.40 -31.51 32.36
N PRO A 145 -31.44 -30.97 31.57
CA PRO A 145 -31.45 -29.56 31.23
C PRO A 145 -32.80 -29.23 30.59
N ALA A 146 -33.41 -28.12 31.02
CA ALA A 146 -34.56 -27.56 30.33
C ALA A 146 -34.17 -27.48 28.86
N ALA A 147 -34.92 -28.21 28.02
CA ALA A 147 -34.60 -28.41 26.63
C ALA A 147 -34.14 -27.08 26.02
N PHE A 148 -32.92 -27.06 25.47
CA PHE A 148 -32.52 -26.05 24.50
C PHE A 148 -33.73 -25.81 23.59
N PRO A 149 -34.10 -24.57 23.25
CA PRO A 149 -35.03 -24.37 22.17
C PRO A 149 -34.33 -24.98 20.96
N ALA A 150 -34.67 -26.22 20.66
CA ALA A 150 -34.41 -26.83 19.39
C ALA A 150 -35.22 -25.95 18.45
N GLN A 151 -34.56 -24.91 17.92
CA GLN A 151 -34.91 -24.35 16.64
C GLN A 151 -34.93 -25.59 15.74
N GLN A 152 -36.11 -26.17 15.60
CA GLN A 152 -36.37 -27.26 14.70
C GLN A 152 -35.95 -26.68 13.36
N MET A 153 -34.77 -27.07 12.89
CA MET A 153 -34.35 -26.93 11.52
C MET A 153 -35.36 -27.75 10.72
N ARG A 154 -36.55 -27.18 10.51
CA ARG A 154 -37.59 -27.78 9.69
C ARG A 154 -37.04 -27.70 8.29
N VAL A 155 -36.35 -28.75 7.88
CA VAL A 155 -35.96 -28.97 6.49
C VAL A 155 -37.23 -28.81 5.69
N ALA A 156 -37.32 -27.70 4.95
CA ALA A 156 -38.52 -27.36 4.20
C ALA A 156 -38.80 -28.49 3.20
N PRO A 157 -39.94 -29.19 3.30
CA PRO A 157 -40.19 -30.39 2.52
C PRO A 157 -40.23 -30.04 1.03
N ARG A 158 -39.63 -30.87 0.19
CA ARG A 158 -39.74 -30.74 -1.27
C ARG A 158 -40.98 -31.46 -1.77
N CYS A 159 -41.71 -30.84 -2.68
CA CYS A 159 -42.82 -31.47 -3.39
C CYS A 159 -42.30 -32.66 -4.21
N ARG A 160 -42.89 -33.85 -4.01
CA ARG A 160 -42.50 -35.06 -4.77
C ARG A 160 -42.91 -35.01 -6.24
N ALA A 161 -43.93 -34.22 -6.58
CA ALA A 161 -44.42 -34.09 -7.95
C ALA A 161 -43.61 -33.10 -8.80
N CYS A 162 -43.15 -31.98 -8.22
CA CYS A 162 -42.48 -30.91 -8.98
C CYS A 162 -41.11 -30.48 -8.45
N GLY A 163 -40.64 -31.08 -7.34
CA GLY A 163 -39.33 -30.82 -6.73
C GLY A 163 -39.19 -29.50 -5.95
N ARG A 164 -40.19 -28.60 -6.00
CA ARG A 164 -40.12 -27.29 -5.34
C ARG A 164 -40.13 -27.43 -3.81
N VAL A 165 -39.34 -26.61 -3.14
CA VAL A 165 -39.36 -26.46 -1.68
C VAL A 165 -40.70 -25.83 -1.26
N VAL A 166 -41.44 -26.52 -0.39
CA VAL A 166 -42.76 -26.11 0.09
C VAL A 166 -42.64 -25.57 1.52
N ARG A 167 -43.46 -24.57 1.85
CA ARG A 167 -43.54 -24.02 3.21
C ARG A 167 -43.97 -25.09 4.20
N GLY A 168 -43.38 -25.10 5.39
CA GLY A 168 -43.77 -26.03 6.44
C GLY A 168 -45.23 -25.84 6.83
N GLY A 169 -46.07 -26.86 6.63
CA GLY A 169 -47.50 -26.83 6.96
C GLY A 169 -48.46 -26.66 5.76
N ALA A 170 -47.98 -26.48 4.53
CA ALA A 170 -48.87 -26.35 3.37
C ALA A 170 -49.55 -27.69 3.00
N ARG A 171 -50.87 -27.65 2.75
CA ARG A 171 -51.68 -28.82 2.33
C ARG A 171 -51.50 -29.19 0.85
N TYR A 172 -51.23 -28.19 0.01
CA TYR A 172 -51.04 -28.33 -1.43
C TYR A 172 -49.77 -27.61 -1.88
N CYS A 173 -49.21 -28.02 -3.02
CA CYS A 173 -48.03 -27.35 -3.58
C CYS A 173 -48.45 -26.12 -4.39
N ASP A 174 -47.96 -24.95 -4.01
CA ASP A 174 -48.23 -23.66 -4.67
C ASP A 174 -47.87 -23.63 -6.17
N LYS A 175 -47.02 -24.56 -6.65
CA LYS A 175 -46.61 -24.63 -8.06
C LYS A 175 -47.46 -25.61 -8.89
N CYS A 176 -47.76 -26.79 -8.35
CA CYS A 176 -48.33 -27.89 -9.14
C CYS A 176 -49.68 -28.40 -8.62
N GLY A 177 -50.20 -27.86 -7.52
CA GLY A 177 -51.48 -28.28 -6.93
C GLY A 177 -51.49 -29.66 -6.27
N ALA A 178 -50.40 -30.43 -6.33
CA ALA A 178 -50.34 -31.76 -5.72
C ALA A 178 -50.49 -31.68 -4.18
N ALA A 179 -51.28 -32.58 -3.61
CA ALA A 179 -51.47 -32.71 -2.16
C ALA A 179 -50.18 -33.19 -1.48
N LEU A 180 -49.79 -32.53 -0.39
CA LEU A 180 -48.62 -32.92 0.41
C LEU A 180 -49.03 -33.78 1.60
N PRO A 181 -48.25 -34.82 1.96
CA PRO A 181 -48.49 -35.59 3.16
C PRO A 181 -48.15 -34.73 4.40
N LEU A 182 -49.18 -34.33 5.16
CA LEU A 182 -48.99 -33.74 6.48
C LEU A 182 -48.39 -34.81 7.41
N ARG A 183 -47.44 -34.43 8.27
CA ARG A 183 -46.82 -35.33 9.25
C ARG A 183 -46.89 -34.73 10.64
N CYS A 184 -47.00 -35.59 11.65
CA CYS A 184 -47.10 -35.16 13.03
C CYS A 184 -45.77 -34.52 13.44
N ALA A 185 -45.80 -33.32 14.01
CA ALA A 185 -44.59 -32.69 14.55
C ALA A 185 -44.02 -33.46 15.76
N GLN A 186 -44.86 -34.23 16.46
CA GLN A 186 -44.47 -35.00 17.65
C GLN A 186 -44.00 -36.43 17.30
N CYS A 187 -44.70 -37.16 16.43
CA CYS A 187 -44.38 -38.57 16.14
C CYS A 187 -44.00 -38.88 14.69
N GLY A 188 -44.00 -37.90 13.77
CA GLY A 188 -43.58 -38.07 12.38
C GLY A 188 -44.49 -38.90 11.46
N ARG A 189 -45.57 -39.50 11.98
CA ARG A 189 -46.56 -40.26 11.20
C ARG A 189 -47.37 -39.36 10.28
N PRO A 190 -47.84 -39.86 9.13
CA PRO A 190 -48.71 -39.10 8.23
C PRO A 190 -50.05 -38.80 8.91
N LEU A 191 -50.52 -37.57 8.77
CA LEU A 191 -51.85 -37.15 9.22
C LEU A 191 -52.83 -37.14 8.05
N ARG A 192 -54.10 -37.35 8.38
CA ARG A 192 -55.20 -37.06 7.46
C ARG A 192 -55.30 -35.55 7.27
N SER A 193 -55.74 -35.11 6.10
CA SER A 193 -55.79 -33.69 5.69
C SER A 193 -56.60 -32.77 6.62
N GLU A 194 -57.46 -33.34 7.46
CA GLU A 194 -58.38 -32.64 8.35
C GLU A 194 -58.29 -33.11 9.82
N ALA A 195 -57.26 -33.89 10.17
CA ALA A 195 -57.09 -34.37 11.53
C ALA A 195 -56.68 -33.23 12.47
N GLN A 196 -57.52 -32.92 13.46
CA GLN A 196 -57.23 -31.96 14.54
C GLN A 196 -56.30 -32.56 15.61
N PHE A 197 -56.25 -33.89 15.70
CA PHE A 197 -55.39 -34.64 16.61
C PHE A 197 -54.71 -35.78 15.85
N CYS A 198 -53.50 -36.16 16.28
CA CYS A 198 -52.82 -37.31 15.70
C CYS A 198 -53.38 -38.64 16.25
N ASP A 199 -53.89 -39.51 15.37
CA ASP A 199 -54.43 -40.83 15.73
C ASP A 199 -53.44 -41.76 16.48
N ASN A 200 -52.15 -41.47 16.41
CA ASN A 200 -51.11 -42.30 17.02
C ASN A 200 -50.55 -41.76 18.35
N CYS A 201 -50.43 -40.44 18.50
CA CYS A 201 -49.81 -39.85 19.70
C CYS A 201 -50.72 -38.88 20.46
N GLY A 202 -51.94 -38.63 19.98
CA GLY A 202 -52.90 -37.72 20.61
C GLY A 202 -52.54 -36.24 20.56
N ALA A 203 -51.40 -35.87 19.94
CA ALA A 203 -50.96 -34.47 19.86
C ALA A 203 -51.93 -33.63 19.02
N SER A 204 -52.25 -32.43 19.51
CA SER A 204 -53.04 -31.44 18.78
C SER A 204 -52.27 -30.94 17.56
N VAL A 205 -53.00 -30.81 16.46
CA VAL A 205 -52.51 -30.40 15.15
C VAL A 205 -53.13 -29.05 14.91
N GLU A 206 -52.48 -27.99 15.40
CA GLU A 206 -53.00 -26.65 15.17
C GLU A 206 -53.10 -26.40 13.66
N PRO A 207 -54.29 -26.12 13.12
CA PRO A 207 -54.40 -25.62 11.77
C PRO A 207 -53.76 -24.23 11.79
N VAL A 208 -52.59 -24.12 11.16
CA VAL A 208 -51.99 -22.80 10.88
C VAL A 208 -52.99 -22.06 10.00
N ALA A 209 -53.67 -21.08 10.59
CA ALA A 209 -54.59 -20.16 9.92
C ALA A 209 -53.84 -19.26 8.93
#